data_AF-A6GAQ1-F1
#
_entry.id   AF-A6GAQ1-F1
#
_cell.length_a   1.000
_cell.length_b   1.000
_cell.length_c   1.000
_cell.angle_alpha   90.00
_cell.angle_beta   90.00
_cell.angle_gamma   90.00
#
_symmetry.space_group_name_H-M   'P 1'
#
loop_
_entity.id
_entity.type
_entity.pdbx_description
1 polymer ?
#
loop_
_entity_poly.entity_id
_entity_poly.type
_entity_poly.pdbx_seq_one_letter_code
_entity_poly.pdbx_strand_id
1 'polypeptide(L)'
;MAERRALVSVIRSHPNMTLDELRGCFGGRYGQTLRTITVRELLEAHAELAFPSDGGPPIDAAALAEARSLTGDAFDQRVLIAVRSAGGRPVSASYLRARVGGPRWKLQGSLRRLVDAGDVARNGVTSSTRYRPTETLRD
;
A
#
# COMPACT_ATOMS: atom_id res chain seq x y z
N MET A 1 11.95 -24.55 -4.73
CA MET A 1 11.53 -23.16 -4.41
C MET A 1 10.41 -22.62 -5.32
N ALA A 2 10.36 -22.93 -6.62
CA ALA A 2 9.31 -22.42 -7.52
C ALA A 2 7.91 -23.01 -7.23
N GLU A 3 7.82 -24.31 -6.95
CA GLU A 3 6.55 -25.01 -6.67
C GLU A 3 5.82 -24.43 -5.44
N ARG A 4 6.53 -24.30 -4.31
CA ARG A 4 5.98 -23.71 -3.08
C ARG A 4 5.40 -22.31 -3.32
N ARG A 5 6.10 -21.47 -4.08
CA ARG A 5 5.61 -20.12 -4.42
C ARG A 5 4.36 -20.15 -5.31
N ALA A 6 4.31 -21.08 -6.26
CA ALA A 6 3.12 -21.27 -7.11
C ALA A 6 1.90 -21.70 -6.27
N LEU A 7 2.08 -22.61 -5.31
CA LEU A 7 1.01 -23.05 -4.40
C LEU A 7 0.49 -21.91 -3.52
N VAL A 8 1.38 -21.10 -2.93
CA VAL A 8 0.98 -19.91 -2.16
C VAL A 8 0.20 -18.92 -3.03
N SER A 9 0.63 -18.70 -4.28
CA SER A 9 -0.05 -17.83 -5.23
C SER A 9 -1.49 -18.30 -5.52
N VAL A 10 -1.67 -19.61 -5.76
CA VAL A 10 -2.98 -20.22 -6.05
C VAL A 10 -3.92 -20.15 -4.84
N ILE A 11 -3.43 -20.36 -3.62
CA ILE A 11 -4.27 -20.23 -2.41
C ILE A 11 -4.75 -18.78 -2.27
N ARG A 12 -3.87 -17.80 -2.52
CA ARG A 12 -4.20 -16.38 -2.42
C ARG A 12 -5.17 -15.90 -3.50
N SER A 13 -5.23 -16.54 -4.66
CA SER A 13 -6.21 -16.19 -5.70
C SER A 13 -7.64 -16.66 -5.38
N HIS A 14 -7.84 -17.39 -4.28
CA HIS A 14 -9.14 -17.91 -3.85
C HIS A 14 -9.46 -17.50 -2.39
N PRO A 15 -9.62 -16.20 -2.08
CA PRO A 15 -9.78 -15.71 -0.70
C PRO A 15 -11.09 -16.15 -0.02
N ASN A 16 -12.07 -16.58 -0.81
CA ASN A 16 -13.35 -17.09 -0.31
C ASN A 16 -13.28 -18.60 0.04
N MET A 17 -12.16 -19.26 -0.24
CA MET A 17 -11.94 -20.65 0.13
C MET A 17 -11.86 -20.77 1.65
N THR A 18 -12.65 -21.68 2.21
CA THR A 18 -12.65 -21.98 3.63
C THR A 18 -11.41 -22.81 4.01
N LEU A 19 -11.07 -22.81 5.30
CA LEU A 19 -9.99 -23.66 5.81
C LEU A 19 -10.29 -25.15 5.62
N ASP A 20 -11.57 -25.54 5.56
CA ASP A 20 -11.98 -26.92 5.34
C ASP A 20 -11.73 -27.36 3.88
N GLU A 21 -12.07 -26.50 2.91
CA GLU A 21 -11.76 -26.72 1.50
C GLU A 21 -10.24 -26.76 1.26
N LEU A 22 -9.48 -25.85 1.91
CA LEU A 22 -8.03 -25.85 1.85
C LEU A 22 -7.43 -27.15 2.43
N ARG A 23 -7.99 -27.64 3.54
CA ARG A 23 -7.61 -28.94 4.14
C ARG A 23 -7.87 -30.09 3.16
N GLY A 24 -8.96 -30.03 2.38
CA GLY A 24 -9.27 -30.99 1.32
C GLY A 24 -8.16 -31.12 0.27
N CYS A 25 -7.40 -30.05 0.00
CA CYS A 25 -6.29 -30.07 -0.95
C CYS A 25 -5.04 -30.82 -0.45
N PHE A 26 -4.96 -31.20 0.83
CA PHE A 26 -3.77 -31.81 1.42
C PHE A 26 -3.57 -33.30 1.10
N GLY A 27 -4.49 -33.91 0.35
CA GLY A 27 -4.40 -35.31 -0.08
C GLY A 27 -3.67 -35.52 -1.43
N GLY A 28 -3.43 -34.45 -2.19
CA GLY A 28 -2.89 -34.55 -3.55
C GLY A 28 -1.36 -34.57 -3.64
N ARG A 29 -0.85 -34.53 -4.88
CA ARG A 29 0.59 -34.45 -5.23
C ARG A 29 1.36 -33.37 -4.46
N TYR A 30 0.69 -32.26 -4.13
CA TYR A 30 1.28 -31.12 -3.43
C TYR A 30 0.98 -31.11 -1.93
N GLY A 31 0.32 -32.13 -1.40
CA GLY A 31 -0.19 -32.16 -0.03
C GLY A 31 0.89 -32.02 1.04
N GLN A 32 2.06 -32.64 0.85
CA GLN A 32 3.18 -32.50 1.79
C GLN A 32 3.76 -31.08 1.78
N THR A 33 3.87 -30.46 0.60
CA THR A 33 4.31 -29.07 0.47
C THR A 33 3.29 -28.13 1.11
N LEU A 34 1.98 -28.34 0.88
CA LEU A 34 0.91 -27.52 1.44
C LEU A 34 0.86 -27.56 2.98
N ARG A 35 1.05 -28.73 3.59
CA ARG A 35 1.07 -28.89 5.06
C ARG A 35 2.21 -28.15 5.75
N THR A 36 3.26 -27.82 5.01
CA THR A 36 4.46 -27.15 5.52
C THR A 36 4.49 -25.66 5.14
N ILE A 37 3.44 -25.14 4.49
CA ILE A 37 3.27 -23.70 4.28
C ILE A 37 2.75 -23.11 5.57
N THR A 38 3.48 -22.13 6.09
CA THR A 38 3.09 -21.41 7.30
C THR A 38 2.06 -20.33 6.99
N VAL A 39 1.26 -19.94 7.99
CA VAL A 39 0.39 -18.75 7.92
C VAL A 39 1.21 -17.52 7.55
N ARG A 40 2.41 -17.43 8.11
CA ARG A 40 3.40 -16.42 7.76
C ARG A 40 3.63 -16.38 6.25
N GLU A 41 3.94 -17.49 5.60
CA GLU A 41 4.18 -17.51 4.14
C GLU A 41 2.93 -17.20 3.32
N LEU A 42 1.74 -17.57 3.78
CA LEU A 42 0.48 -17.19 3.12
C LEU A 42 0.27 -15.67 3.15
N LEU A 43 0.64 -15.03 4.25
CA LEU A 43 0.51 -13.58 4.46
C LEU A 43 1.69 -12.80 3.85
N GLU A 44 2.92 -13.17 4.20
CA GLU A 44 4.20 -12.48 3.92
C GLU A 44 4.79 -12.77 2.53
N ALA A 45 4.16 -13.59 1.67
CA ALA A 45 4.70 -13.79 0.32
C ALA A 45 4.70 -12.53 -0.57
N HIS A 46 4.23 -11.36 -0.12
CA HIS A 46 4.55 -10.05 -0.71
C HIS A 46 4.94 -9.02 0.38
N ALA A 47 6.17 -8.51 0.22
CA ALA A 47 6.79 -7.31 0.80
C ALA A 47 7.06 -7.29 2.31
N GLU A 48 8.33 -7.10 2.66
CA GLU A 48 8.80 -6.59 3.94
C GLU A 48 8.03 -5.30 4.27
N LEU A 49 6.98 -5.41 5.09
CA LEU A 49 6.28 -4.25 5.62
C LEU A 49 7.20 -3.58 6.63
N ALA A 50 7.93 -2.56 6.19
CA ALA A 50 8.65 -1.68 7.10
C ALA A 50 7.60 -0.92 7.92
N PHE A 51 7.63 -1.06 9.25
CA PHE A 51 6.84 -0.27 10.17
C PHE A 51 7.62 1.00 10.54
N PRO A 52 7.34 2.16 9.92
CA PRO A 52 8.01 3.41 10.29
C PRO A 52 7.59 3.87 11.68
N SER A 53 8.53 4.50 12.41
CA SER A 53 8.28 5.13 13.72
C SER A 53 7.46 6.43 13.65
N ASP A 54 6.93 6.77 12.47
CA ASP A 54 6.17 7.99 12.22
C ASP A 54 4.66 7.87 12.49
N GLY A 55 4.23 6.72 13.05
CA GLY A 55 2.85 6.49 13.50
C GLY A 55 1.82 6.32 12.37
N GLY A 56 2.28 6.16 11.12
CA GLY A 56 1.40 5.83 9.99
C GLY A 56 1.34 4.33 9.70
N PRO A 57 0.49 3.92 8.74
CA PRO A 57 0.38 2.53 8.33
C PRO A 57 1.72 2.03 7.73
N PRO A 58 1.91 0.70 7.69
CA PRO A 58 3.12 0.08 7.16
C PRO A 58 3.40 0.51 5.72
N ILE A 59 4.69 0.61 5.38
CA ILE A 59 5.13 0.99 4.04
C ILE A 59 5.18 -0.27 3.17
N ASP A 60 4.33 -0.33 2.15
CA ASP A 60 4.34 -1.41 1.16
C ASP A 60 5.42 -1.15 0.09
N ALA A 61 6.47 -1.95 0.10
CA ALA A 61 7.59 -1.86 -0.84
C ALA A 61 7.19 -2.16 -2.30
N ALA A 62 6.21 -3.03 -2.54
CA ALA A 62 5.71 -3.32 -3.88
C ALA A 62 4.94 -2.11 -4.42
N ALA A 63 4.11 -1.50 -3.57
CA ALA A 63 3.36 -0.31 -3.94
C ALA A 63 4.25 0.93 -4.09
N LEU A 64 5.41 0.98 -3.43
CA LEU A 64 6.47 1.96 -3.69
C LEU A 64 7.17 1.74 -5.02
N ALA A 65 7.37 0.49 -5.44
CA ALA A 65 7.98 0.16 -6.73
C ALA A 65 7.07 0.53 -7.90
N GLU A 66 5.77 0.23 -7.81
CA GLU A 66 4.78 0.66 -8.81
C GLU A 66 4.67 2.19 -8.90
N ALA A 67 4.67 2.89 -7.76
CA ALA A 67 4.54 4.35 -7.77
C ALA A 67 5.73 5.09 -8.44
N ARG A 68 6.87 4.40 -8.64
CA ARG A 68 7.98 4.94 -9.44
C ARG A 68 7.59 5.08 -10.92
N SER A 69 6.81 4.15 -11.48
CA SER A 69 6.41 4.15 -12.90
C SER A 69 5.13 4.95 -13.19
N LEU A 70 4.28 5.20 -12.20
CA LEU A 70 3.04 5.99 -12.38
C LEU A 70 3.34 7.44 -12.82
N THR A 71 2.49 8.05 -13.64
CA THR A 71 2.60 9.47 -14.02
C THR A 71 1.24 10.16 -13.99
N GLY A 72 1.23 11.49 -14.03
CA GLY A 72 0.00 12.29 -14.08
C GLY A 72 -1.02 11.92 -12.99
N ASP A 73 -2.28 11.80 -13.39
CA ASP A 73 -3.43 11.55 -12.51
C ASP A 73 -3.29 10.25 -11.71
N ALA A 74 -2.68 9.21 -12.28
CA ALA A 74 -2.48 7.94 -11.59
C ALA A 74 -1.53 8.11 -10.39
N PHE A 75 -0.50 8.95 -10.53
CA PHE A 75 0.37 9.31 -9.41
C PHE A 75 -0.37 10.18 -8.38
N ASP A 76 -1.22 11.09 -8.84
CA ASP A 76 -2.01 11.97 -7.95
C ASP A 76 -3.00 11.17 -7.10
N GLN A 77 -3.69 10.19 -7.68
CA GLN A 77 -4.55 9.27 -6.93
C GLN A 77 -3.76 8.49 -5.87
N ARG A 78 -2.54 8.06 -6.18
CA ARG A 78 -1.67 7.39 -5.22
C ARG A 78 -1.30 8.30 -4.04
N VAL A 79 -0.98 9.56 -4.32
CA VAL A 79 -0.70 10.58 -3.29
C VAL A 79 -1.94 10.83 -2.43
N LEU A 80 -3.13 10.96 -3.03
CA LEU A 80 -4.38 11.16 -2.32
C LEU A 80 -4.72 9.99 -1.40
N ILE A 81 -4.54 8.75 -1.87
CA ILE A 81 -4.70 7.54 -1.04
C ILE A 81 -3.76 7.62 0.16
N ALA A 82 -2.48 7.95 -0.04
CA ALA A 82 -1.51 8.04 1.06
C ALA A 82 -1.88 9.13 2.09
N VAL A 83 -2.46 10.25 1.65
CA VAL A 83 -2.98 11.30 2.55
C VAL A 83 -4.22 10.80 3.32
N ARG A 84 -5.13 10.09 2.67
CA ARG A 84 -6.35 9.53 3.30
C ARG A 84 -6.05 8.41 4.29
N SER A 85 -5.08 7.56 3.99
CA SER A 85 -4.65 6.46 4.87
C SER A 85 -4.08 6.94 6.21
N ALA A 86 -3.78 8.23 6.36
CA ALA A 86 -3.43 8.85 7.64
C ALA A 86 -4.65 9.08 8.56
N GLY A 87 -5.86 8.73 8.14
CA GLY A 87 -7.08 8.82 8.96
C GLY A 87 -7.42 10.26 9.35
N GLY A 88 -7.26 11.21 8.42
CA GLY A 88 -7.55 12.63 8.66
C GLY A 88 -6.47 13.40 9.42
N ARG A 89 -5.43 12.73 9.94
CA ARG A 89 -4.30 13.39 10.60
C ARG A 89 -3.48 14.20 9.59
N PRO A 90 -3.07 15.44 9.91
CA PRO A 90 -2.18 16.20 9.04
C PRO A 90 -0.80 15.53 8.93
N VAL A 91 -0.37 15.22 7.70
CA VAL A 91 0.90 14.52 7.42
C VAL A 91 1.92 15.40 6.71
N SER A 92 3.21 15.09 6.90
CA SER A 92 4.30 15.84 6.27
C SER A 92 4.61 15.34 4.85
N ALA A 93 5.33 16.15 4.06
CA ALA A 93 5.87 15.71 2.78
C ALA A 93 6.85 14.53 2.93
N SER A 94 7.58 14.43 4.05
CA SER A 94 8.50 13.32 4.32
C SER A 94 7.74 12.00 4.51
N TYR A 95 6.66 12.05 5.31
CA TYR A 95 5.74 10.94 5.52
C TYR A 95 5.17 10.41 4.20
N LEU A 96 4.73 11.31 3.32
CA LEU A 96 4.17 10.96 2.02
C LEU A 96 5.22 10.39 1.08
N ARG A 97 6.42 10.96 1.06
CA ARG A 97 7.53 10.43 0.24
C ARG A 97 7.89 9.00 0.64
N ALA A 98 7.85 8.68 1.93
CA ALA A 98 8.12 7.34 2.42
C ALA A 98 7.08 6.30 1.95
N ARG A 99 5.86 6.73 1.59
CA ARG A 99 4.72 5.85 1.22
C ARG A 99 4.37 5.85 -0.26
N VAL A 100 4.68 6.93 -0.96
CA VAL A 100 4.42 7.09 -2.40
C VAL A 100 5.70 6.89 -3.22
N GLY A 101 6.87 7.16 -2.66
CA GLY A 101 8.12 7.09 -3.41
C GLY A 101 8.22 8.17 -4.49
N GLY A 102 9.05 7.90 -5.50
CA GLY A 102 9.35 8.85 -6.59
C GLY A 102 10.24 10.03 -6.18
N PRO A 103 10.70 10.83 -7.17
CA PRO A 103 11.53 12.00 -6.91
C PRO A 103 10.73 13.14 -6.27
N ARG A 104 11.39 13.97 -5.44
CA ARG A 104 10.77 15.05 -4.66
C ARG A 104 9.90 15.99 -5.51
N TRP A 105 10.39 16.39 -6.68
CA TRP A 105 9.70 17.33 -7.57
C TRP A 105 8.35 16.78 -8.05
N LYS A 106 8.23 15.46 -8.24
CA LYS A 106 7.02 14.79 -8.70
C LYS A 106 5.94 14.82 -7.62
N LEU A 107 6.33 14.51 -6.38
CA LEU A 107 5.46 14.64 -5.21
C LEU A 107 4.99 16.09 -5.01
N GLN A 108 5.89 17.07 -5.14
CA GLN A 108 5.52 18.49 -5.01
C GLN A 108 4.55 18.94 -6.12
N GLY A 109 4.77 18.50 -7.37
CA GLY A 109 3.86 18.78 -8.48
C GLY A 109 2.47 18.20 -8.25
N SER A 110 2.42 16.95 -7.79
CA SER A 110 1.18 16.25 -7.43
C SER A 110 0.42 16.93 -6.30
N LEU A 111 1.11 17.25 -5.19
CA LEU A 111 0.49 17.92 -4.04
C LEU A 111 -0.07 19.29 -4.39
N ARG A 112 0.61 20.04 -5.26
CA ARG A 112 0.09 21.31 -5.76
C ARG A 112 -1.21 21.10 -6.54
N ARG A 113 -1.25 20.16 -7.50
CA ARG A 113 -2.48 19.85 -8.24
C ARG A 113 -3.64 19.41 -7.36
N LEU A 114 -3.38 18.54 -6.38
CA LEU A 114 -4.40 18.07 -5.43
C LEU A 114 -4.91 19.19 -4.51
N VAL A 115 -4.05 20.15 -4.16
CA VAL A 115 -4.45 21.36 -3.41
C VAL A 115 -5.27 22.29 -4.28
N ASP A 116 -4.83 22.53 -5.52
CA ASP A 116 -5.54 23.38 -6.50
C ASP A 116 -6.92 22.79 -6.85
N ALA A 117 -7.04 21.45 -6.90
CA ALA A 117 -8.29 20.72 -7.11
C ALA A 117 -9.19 20.66 -5.86
N GLY A 118 -8.69 21.10 -4.70
CA GLY A 118 -9.44 21.09 -3.44
C GLY A 118 -9.51 19.73 -2.73
N ASP A 119 -8.90 18.66 -3.25
CA ASP A 119 -8.92 17.33 -2.64
C ASP A 119 -8.03 17.22 -1.38
N VAL A 120 -7.01 18.09 -1.29
CA VAL A 120 -6.06 18.12 -0.17
C VAL A 120 -5.92 19.55 0.35
N ALA A 121 -6.05 19.72 1.66
CA ALA A 121 -5.74 20.98 2.32
C ALA A 121 -4.26 21.03 2.73
N ARG A 122 -3.59 22.15 2.45
CA ARG A 122 -2.21 22.44 2.85
C ARG A 122 -2.16 23.50 3.95
N ASN A 123 -1.49 23.20 5.05
CA ASN A 123 -1.24 24.14 6.15
C ASN A 123 0.26 24.32 6.39
N GLY A 124 0.74 25.58 6.43
CA GLY A 124 2.15 25.92 6.72
C GLY A 124 2.97 26.31 5.49
N VAL A 125 4.11 26.97 5.73
CA VAL A 125 4.92 27.62 4.68
C VAL A 125 6.28 26.93 4.46
N THR A 126 6.83 26.26 5.50
CA THR A 126 8.18 25.70 5.50
C THR A 126 8.18 24.18 5.78
N SER A 127 9.18 23.63 6.49
CA SER A 127 9.25 22.21 6.89
C SER A 127 8.10 21.77 7.82
N SER A 128 7.41 22.73 8.43
CA SER A 128 6.17 22.51 9.19
C SER A 128 4.95 22.27 8.32
N THR A 129 5.07 22.32 6.99
CA THR A 129 3.94 22.07 6.08
C THR A 129 3.29 20.72 6.38
N ARG A 130 1.96 20.72 6.51
CA ARG A 130 1.13 19.52 6.67
C ARG A 130 0.03 19.48 5.63
N TYR A 131 -0.31 18.26 5.23
CA TYR A 131 -1.35 17.95 4.26
C TYR A 131 -2.41 17.09 4.93
N ARG A 132 -3.68 17.36 4.68
CA ARG A 132 -4.80 16.54 5.14
C ARG A 132 -5.83 16.42 4.02
N PRO A 133 -6.63 15.35 3.96
CA PRO A 133 -7.71 15.29 2.99
C PRO A 133 -8.71 16.41 3.31
N THR A 134 -9.24 17.04 2.27
CA THR A 134 -10.42 17.89 2.44
C THR A 134 -11.62 16.96 2.54
N GLU A 135 -12.48 17.16 3.55
CA GLU A 135 -13.78 16.50 3.61
C GLU A 135 -14.66 17.12 2.53
N THR A 136 -14.45 16.73 1.28
CA THR A 136 -15.41 17.04 0.24
C THR A 136 -16.62 16.15 0.51
N LEU A 137 -17.61 16.67 1.23
CA LEU A 137 -18.98 16.15 1.18
C LEU A 137 -19.32 16.04 -0.32
N ARG A 138 -19.34 14.81 -0.83
CA ARG A 138 -19.96 14.53 -2.13
C ARG A 138 -21.35 14.04 -1.78
N ASP A 139 -22.32 14.95 -1.87
CA ASP A 139 -23.72 14.63 -2.07
C ASP A 139 -23.92 13.84 -3.37
#